data_AF-A0AAU2TR66-F1
#
_entry.id   AF-A0AAU2TR66-F1
#
_cell.length_a   1.000
_cell.length_b   1.000
_cell.length_c   1.000
_cell.angle_alpha   90.00
_cell.angle_beta   90.00
_cell.angle_gamma   90.00
#
_symmetry.space_group_name_H-M   'P 1'
#
loop_
_entity.id
_entity.type
_entity.pdbx_description
1 polymer ?
#
loop_
_entity_poly.entity_id
_entity_poly.type
_entity_poly.pdbx_seq_one_letter_code
_entity_poly.pdbx_strand_id
1 'polypeptide(L)'
;MKDTPGWASPGSAPSDGQEPGASHPAEPTDRPAGARPADQPDANHQGPGTKWSKEQPPPGPGQWSAPAGAPNPGRDTGQTPPPPPPPPPGPGWGTYPPAGPGGAYPGGPAGPGQRGYGGYGAPGGWGAGWGGPPPAAKPGVIPLRPLAVGEILDGAVATMRTYWRTVLGISLTVAVVTQVFVVLLQGLILDAATDTNALGDASATADEQLSAMGDAMRASGPVLVITLIGTITATALLTAVTSRAVLGKPVTLGEAWRDARPQVLKLFGLIFLLMLIAVAIVLVCLLPGILVSAAGNSDAGAALKAFGILGSIVLVLWLLIRLSLASPALMLEKQSIKKALGRSAKLTRGSWWRVFGIQVLALIIANVVATIVVVPFALLGAAVSDGGISGMVDASSDYGWTYLIISGIGSVIGSMITFPISAGVTVLLYVDQRIRREALDLDLARAAGLQDYGTSVPGTTPGS
;
A
#
# COMPACT_ATOMS: atom_id res chain seq x y z
N MET A 1 6.24 -46.45 5.52
CA MET A 1 5.52 -46.81 4.29
C MET A 1 5.49 -45.57 3.41
N LYS A 2 6.36 -45.56 2.39
CA LYS A 2 6.34 -44.60 1.29
C LYS A 2 5.31 -45.13 0.29
N ASP A 3 4.55 -44.26 -0.38
CA ASP A 3 4.20 -44.43 -1.79
C ASP A 3 3.52 -43.18 -2.34
N THR A 4 4.15 -42.62 -3.37
CA THR A 4 3.66 -41.61 -4.30
C THR A 4 3.66 -42.26 -5.69
N PRO A 5 2.64 -42.04 -6.52
CA PRO A 5 2.80 -42.05 -7.97
C PRO A 5 2.50 -40.64 -8.52
N GLY A 6 3.22 -40.05 -9.45
CA GLY A 6 3.98 -40.62 -10.56
C GLY A 6 3.50 -39.90 -11.82
N TRP A 7 4.28 -38.92 -12.30
CA TRP A 7 4.01 -38.14 -13.51
C TRP A 7 4.18 -39.00 -14.77
N ALA A 8 3.33 -38.79 -15.78
CA ALA A 8 3.56 -39.20 -17.17
C ALA A 8 3.07 -38.11 -18.14
N SER A 9 3.93 -37.75 -19.09
CA SER A 9 3.68 -36.86 -20.23
C SER A 9 3.83 -37.65 -21.54
N PRO A 10 3.35 -37.14 -22.69
CA PRO A 10 2.42 -37.86 -23.56
C PRO A 10 3.05 -38.51 -24.81
N GLY A 11 2.36 -39.54 -25.32
CA GLY A 11 2.68 -40.24 -26.56
C GLY A 11 1.74 -39.87 -27.72
N SER A 12 2.31 -39.97 -28.91
CA SER A 12 1.91 -39.46 -30.22
C SER A 12 0.65 -40.10 -30.84
N ALA A 13 0.00 -39.33 -31.72
CA ALA A 13 -1.09 -39.76 -32.61
C ALA A 13 -0.63 -40.74 -33.70
N PRO A 14 -1.58 -41.47 -34.31
CA PRO A 14 -1.52 -41.76 -35.74
C PRO A 14 -2.80 -41.36 -36.50
N SER A 15 -2.61 -40.90 -37.73
CA SER A 15 -3.64 -40.60 -38.73
C SER A 15 -3.90 -41.81 -39.65
N ASP A 16 -5.10 -41.78 -40.24
CA ASP A 16 -5.55 -42.32 -41.53
C ASP A 16 -5.98 -43.79 -41.67
N GLY A 17 -7.19 -43.99 -42.24
CA GLY A 17 -7.58 -45.24 -42.87
C GLY A 17 -9.09 -45.51 -43.05
N GLN A 18 -9.67 -44.96 -44.12
CA GLN A 18 -10.72 -45.51 -45.01
C GLN A 18 -12.20 -45.74 -44.56
N GLU A 19 -13.08 -45.17 -45.41
CA GLU A 19 -14.55 -45.22 -45.64
C GLU A 19 -15.16 -46.63 -45.95
N PRO A 20 -16.45 -46.86 -46.36
CA PRO A 20 -17.53 -45.94 -46.82
C PRO A 20 -19.01 -46.26 -46.43
N GLY A 21 -19.92 -45.30 -46.69
CA GLY A 21 -21.37 -45.52 -46.63
C GLY A 21 -22.18 -44.34 -47.17
N ALA A 22 -22.73 -44.49 -48.38
CA ALA A 22 -23.34 -43.49 -49.25
C ALA A 22 -24.67 -42.86 -48.77
N SER A 23 -24.94 -41.61 -49.18
CA SER A 23 -26.04 -41.26 -50.11
C SER A 23 -26.17 -39.74 -50.34
N HIS A 24 -25.85 -39.31 -51.56
CA HIS A 24 -26.34 -38.08 -52.23
C HIS A 24 -27.66 -38.42 -52.98
N PRO A 25 -28.36 -37.53 -53.73
CA PRO A 25 -28.10 -36.11 -54.04
C PRO A 25 -29.35 -35.17 -54.06
N ALA A 26 -29.12 -33.86 -54.17
CA ALA A 26 -29.79 -33.01 -55.17
C ALA A 26 -29.09 -31.64 -55.27
N GLU A 27 -28.46 -31.38 -56.41
CA GLU A 27 -28.13 -30.04 -56.91
C GLU A 27 -29.27 -29.60 -57.86
N PRO A 28 -29.42 -28.30 -58.17
CA PRO A 28 -28.79 -27.85 -59.42
C PRO A 28 -28.26 -26.41 -59.42
N THR A 29 -27.03 -26.27 -59.94
CA THR A 29 -26.56 -25.31 -60.95
C THR A 29 -27.04 -23.86 -60.90
N ASP A 30 -26.09 -22.93 -60.69
CA ASP A 30 -25.93 -21.78 -61.60
C ASP A 30 -24.50 -21.23 -61.55
N ARG A 31 -23.91 -21.07 -62.74
CA ARG A 31 -22.61 -20.40 -63.01
C ARG A 31 -22.78 -19.53 -64.25
N PRO A 32 -22.08 -18.39 -64.33
CA PRO A 32 -21.16 -18.16 -65.45
C PRO A 32 -19.80 -17.59 -64.95
N ALA A 33 -18.65 -18.20 -65.24
CA ALA A 33 -17.77 -18.00 -66.43
C ALA A 33 -17.25 -16.56 -66.53
N GLY A 34 -16.02 -16.24 -66.10
CA GLY A 34 -14.72 -16.29 -66.82
C GLY A 34 -13.86 -15.13 -66.26
N ALA A 35 -12.53 -15.11 -66.15
CA ALA A 35 -11.47 -15.62 -66.99
C ALA A 35 -10.14 -15.81 -66.19
N ARG A 36 -9.25 -16.67 -66.71
CA ARG A 36 -7.79 -16.71 -66.53
C ARG A 36 -7.17 -16.76 -67.96
N PRO A 37 -5.84 -16.78 -68.24
CA PRO A 37 -4.63 -16.81 -67.37
C PRO A 37 -3.44 -15.92 -67.85
N ALA A 38 -2.35 -15.89 -67.07
CA ALA A 38 -0.91 -15.75 -67.45
C ALA A 38 -0.12 -15.40 -66.16
N ASP A 39 1.07 -15.87 -65.79
CA ASP A 39 2.04 -16.85 -66.27
C ASP A 39 2.90 -17.29 -65.04
N GLN A 40 3.41 -18.52 -65.07
CA GLN A 40 4.37 -19.16 -64.12
C GLN A 40 5.79 -18.53 -64.31
N PRO A 41 6.87 -18.74 -63.48
CA PRO A 41 7.16 -19.94 -62.70
C PRO A 41 7.96 -19.90 -61.38
N ASP A 42 7.79 -21.01 -60.63
CA ASP A 42 8.70 -21.85 -59.84
C ASP A 42 9.97 -21.30 -59.13
N ALA A 43 10.12 -21.80 -57.89
CA ALA A 43 11.32 -22.43 -57.29
C ALA A 43 11.99 -21.73 -56.08
N ASN A 44 11.77 -22.34 -54.91
CA ASN A 44 12.75 -22.78 -53.89
C ASN A 44 14.06 -21.98 -53.76
N HIS A 45 14.32 -21.29 -52.62
CA HIS A 45 15.68 -21.07 -52.11
C HIS A 45 15.76 -20.81 -50.59
N GLN A 46 16.80 -21.39 -50.01
CA GLN A 46 17.29 -21.33 -48.62
C GLN A 46 17.60 -19.89 -48.16
N GLY A 47 17.53 -19.63 -46.85
CA GLY A 47 17.60 -18.28 -46.27
C GLY A 47 18.97 -17.60 -46.28
N PRO A 48 19.07 -16.41 -45.66
CA PRO A 48 20.35 -15.96 -45.10
C PRO A 48 20.25 -15.33 -43.69
N GLY A 49 21.24 -15.66 -42.86
CA GLY A 49 21.51 -15.01 -41.58
C GLY A 49 21.94 -13.55 -41.71
N THR A 50 21.54 -12.74 -40.73
CA THR A 50 21.91 -11.33 -40.61
C THR A 50 23.32 -11.16 -40.07
N LYS A 51 24.22 -10.65 -40.92
CA LYS A 51 25.57 -10.17 -40.59
C LYS A 51 25.48 -8.73 -40.08
N TRP A 52 25.95 -8.46 -38.85
CA TRP A 52 26.26 -7.09 -38.41
C TRP A 52 27.77 -6.82 -38.61
N SER A 53 28.08 -5.82 -39.42
CA SER A 53 29.43 -5.30 -39.74
C SER A 53 30.02 -4.55 -38.54
N LYS A 54 31.26 -4.85 -38.11
CA LYS A 54 32.54 -4.17 -38.45
C LYS A 54 32.56 -2.66 -38.21
N GLU A 55 32.71 -2.25 -36.95
CA GLU A 55 33.34 -0.99 -36.50
C GLU A 55 33.45 -1.02 -34.96
N GLN A 56 34.45 -1.75 -34.45
CA GLN A 56 34.90 -1.65 -33.05
C GLN A 56 36.14 -0.74 -33.00
N PRO A 57 36.20 0.28 -32.13
CA PRO A 57 37.46 0.97 -31.85
C PRO A 57 38.42 0.01 -31.12
N PRO A 58 39.73 0.02 -31.42
CA PRO A 58 40.69 -0.89 -30.81
C PRO A 58 40.87 -0.61 -29.31
N PRO A 59 41.10 -1.64 -28.47
CA PRO A 59 41.42 -1.44 -27.07
C PRO A 59 42.83 -0.84 -26.93
N GLY A 60 42.92 0.35 -26.33
CA GLY A 60 44.18 0.96 -25.92
C GLY A 60 44.82 0.20 -24.75
N PRO A 61 46.15 0.23 -24.59
CA PRO A 61 46.84 -0.49 -23.53
C PRO A 61 46.70 0.25 -22.18
N GLY A 62 45.64 -0.07 -21.43
CA GLY A 62 45.49 0.28 -20.02
C GLY A 62 45.78 -0.94 -19.16
N GLN A 63 46.96 -0.99 -18.55
CA GLN A 63 47.37 -2.07 -17.63
C GLN A 63 46.48 -2.07 -16.39
N TRP A 64 45.69 -3.13 -16.20
CA TRP A 64 44.94 -3.38 -14.98
C TRP A 64 45.77 -4.32 -14.10
N SER A 65 46.18 -3.86 -12.92
CA SER A 65 46.92 -4.65 -11.93
C SER A 65 45.94 -5.45 -11.07
N ALA A 66 46.08 -6.77 -11.05
CA ALA A 66 45.28 -7.66 -10.20
C ALA A 66 45.64 -7.50 -8.71
N PRO A 67 44.67 -7.46 -7.78
CA PRO A 67 44.93 -7.65 -6.36
C PRO A 67 45.41 -9.09 -6.09
N ALA A 68 46.44 -9.23 -5.26
CA ALA A 68 47.10 -10.48 -4.90
C ALA A 68 46.11 -11.56 -4.42
N GLY A 69 46.36 -12.78 -4.90
CA GLY A 69 45.45 -13.92 -4.84
C GLY A 69 45.19 -14.52 -3.46
N ALA A 70 44.09 -15.26 -3.39
CA ALA A 70 43.74 -16.19 -2.34
C ALA A 70 44.66 -17.44 -2.39
N PRO A 71 45.03 -18.04 -1.25
CA PRO A 71 45.85 -19.25 -1.24
C PRO A 71 45.02 -20.50 -1.56
N ASN A 72 45.52 -21.31 -2.51
CA ASN A 72 45.03 -22.65 -2.82
C ASN A 72 45.51 -23.64 -1.72
N PRO A 73 44.73 -24.65 -1.30
CA PRO A 73 45.10 -25.56 -0.22
C PRO A 73 45.92 -26.73 -0.75
N GLY A 74 47.10 -26.97 -0.16
CA GLY A 74 47.84 -28.21 -0.38
C GLY A 74 49.36 -28.09 -0.17
N ARG A 75 49.81 -28.21 1.08
CA ARG A 75 50.97 -29.02 1.50
C ARG A 75 51.30 -28.77 2.98
N ASP A 76 51.43 -29.87 3.69
CA ASP A 76 51.84 -29.96 5.09
C ASP A 76 53.27 -29.43 5.32
N THR A 77 53.46 -28.65 6.39
CA THR A 77 54.50 -28.83 7.42
C THR A 77 54.24 -27.82 8.55
N GLY A 78 54.35 -28.28 9.80
CA GLY A 78 53.79 -27.61 10.98
C GLY A 78 54.46 -26.28 11.36
N GLN A 79 53.63 -25.34 11.81
CA GLN A 79 53.93 -24.29 12.79
C GLN A 79 52.60 -23.58 13.15
N THR A 80 52.29 -23.50 14.44
CA THR A 80 51.07 -22.87 14.99
C THR A 80 51.05 -21.35 14.78
N PRO A 81 49.95 -20.72 14.32
CA PRO A 81 49.83 -19.26 14.26
C PRO A 81 49.51 -18.64 15.64
N PRO A 82 50.02 -17.43 15.97
CA PRO A 82 49.71 -16.73 17.23
C PRO A 82 48.27 -16.17 17.27
N PRO A 83 47.70 -15.92 18.48
CA PRO A 83 46.33 -15.43 18.62
C PRO A 83 46.16 -13.98 18.12
N PRO A 84 44.96 -13.62 17.61
CA PRO A 84 44.69 -12.27 17.11
C PRO A 84 44.59 -11.22 18.23
N PRO A 85 44.99 -9.95 17.98
CA PRO A 85 44.94 -8.87 18.96
C PRO A 85 43.50 -8.38 19.24
N PRO A 86 43.24 -7.79 20.43
CA PRO A 86 41.91 -7.32 20.82
C PRO A 86 41.46 -6.07 20.03
N PRO A 87 40.14 -5.88 19.82
CA PRO A 87 39.61 -4.76 19.04
C PRO A 87 39.80 -3.40 19.77
N PRO A 88 40.04 -2.30 19.02
CA PRO A 88 40.24 -0.97 19.60
C PRO A 88 38.95 -0.32 20.14
N PRO A 89 39.04 0.57 21.14
CA PRO A 89 37.89 1.20 21.77
C PRO A 89 37.21 2.21 20.83
N GLY A 90 35.88 2.17 20.78
CA GLY A 90 35.05 3.02 19.90
C GLY A 90 35.10 4.51 20.29
N PRO A 91 35.09 5.45 19.32
CA PRO A 91 35.04 6.88 19.64
C PRO A 91 33.66 7.33 20.12
N GLY A 92 33.64 7.90 21.32
CA GLY A 92 32.48 8.57 21.91
C GLY A 92 32.15 9.90 21.26
N TRP A 93 30.92 10.34 21.49
CA TRP A 93 30.36 11.60 21.00
C TRP A 93 30.93 12.81 21.75
N GLY A 94 31.37 13.81 20.98
CA GLY A 94 31.53 15.19 21.46
C GLY A 94 32.91 15.78 21.23
N THR A 95 32.98 16.79 20.36
CA THR A 95 33.69 18.09 20.52
C THR A 95 33.81 18.80 19.17
N TYR A 96 33.35 20.05 19.10
CA TYR A 96 33.59 20.97 17.98
C TYR A 96 35.06 21.39 17.94
N PRO A 97 35.66 21.61 16.75
CA PRO A 97 36.82 22.48 16.61
C PRO A 97 36.49 23.83 15.94
N PRO A 98 37.24 24.90 16.27
CA PRO A 98 36.87 26.29 15.98
C PRO A 98 37.31 26.77 14.59
N ALA A 99 36.67 27.85 14.14
CA ALA A 99 36.98 28.59 12.92
C ALA A 99 38.37 29.26 12.97
N GLY A 100 39.09 29.24 11.85
CA GLY A 100 40.32 30.01 11.61
C GLY A 100 40.38 30.56 10.17
N PRO A 101 40.99 31.74 9.92
CA PRO A 101 40.64 32.60 8.79
C PRO A 101 41.66 32.60 7.64
N GLY A 102 41.14 32.83 6.43
CA GLY A 102 41.73 33.68 5.38
C GLY A 102 43.10 33.31 4.81
N GLY A 103 43.12 32.85 3.55
CA GLY A 103 44.30 32.82 2.70
C GLY A 103 43.93 32.96 1.23
N ALA A 104 44.22 34.13 0.66
CA ALA A 104 43.98 34.47 -0.74
C ALA A 104 45.23 34.19 -1.59
N TYR A 105 45.07 33.56 -2.77
CA TYR A 105 45.97 33.76 -3.91
C TYR A 105 45.22 33.57 -5.26
N PRO A 106 45.65 34.23 -6.36
CA PRO A 106 44.84 34.49 -7.54
C PRO A 106 45.30 33.73 -8.81
N GLY A 107 44.42 33.66 -9.82
CA GLY A 107 44.82 33.68 -11.24
C GLY A 107 44.50 32.43 -12.09
N GLY A 108 43.78 32.64 -13.20
CA GLY A 108 43.72 31.73 -14.35
C GLY A 108 42.51 31.96 -15.28
N PRO A 109 42.65 32.04 -16.61
CA PRO A 109 41.74 32.81 -17.49
C PRO A 109 40.53 32.03 -18.02
N ALA A 110 39.52 32.79 -18.40
CA ALA A 110 38.29 32.36 -19.07
C ALA A 110 38.55 31.79 -20.48
N GLY A 111 37.86 30.69 -20.81
CA GLY A 111 37.69 30.14 -22.16
C GLY A 111 36.20 29.91 -22.47
N PRO A 112 35.77 30.06 -23.74
CA PRO A 112 34.37 30.29 -24.11
C PRO A 112 33.53 29.01 -24.15
N GLY A 113 32.24 29.17 -23.86
CA GLY A 113 31.32 28.09 -23.55
C GLY A 113 30.91 27.15 -24.68
N GLN A 114 30.43 25.99 -24.27
CA GLN A 114 29.45 25.20 -25.00
C GLN A 114 28.28 24.87 -24.07
N ARG A 115 27.07 25.17 -24.57
CA ARG A 115 25.79 24.76 -23.97
C ARG A 115 25.58 23.28 -24.27
N GLY A 116 25.43 22.46 -23.24
CA GLY A 116 24.96 21.07 -23.35
C GLY A 116 24.08 20.74 -22.15
N TYR A 117 22.80 20.49 -22.42
CA TYR A 117 21.75 20.10 -21.47
C TYR A 117 22.04 18.76 -20.78
N GLY A 118 21.78 18.65 -19.48
CA GLY A 118 21.42 17.37 -18.84
C GLY A 118 22.00 17.08 -17.45
N GLY A 119 21.11 16.91 -16.46
CA GLY A 119 21.34 16.03 -15.31
C GLY A 119 21.67 16.72 -13.98
N TYR A 120 20.65 16.84 -13.11
CA TYR A 120 20.81 17.19 -11.70
C TYR A 120 21.62 16.10 -10.96
N GLY A 121 22.95 16.27 -10.90
CA GLY A 121 23.80 15.58 -9.94
C GLY A 121 23.70 16.26 -8.58
N ALA A 122 23.29 15.52 -7.56
CA ALA A 122 23.38 15.98 -6.17
C ALA A 122 24.87 16.12 -5.77
N PRO A 123 25.24 17.06 -4.88
CA PRO A 123 26.63 17.38 -4.59
C PRO A 123 27.34 16.20 -3.92
N GLY A 124 28.51 15.84 -4.44
CA GLY A 124 29.41 14.85 -3.87
C GLY A 124 29.82 15.24 -2.44
N GLY A 125 29.24 14.56 -1.46
CA GLY A 125 29.71 14.55 -0.09
C GLY A 125 30.84 13.54 0.05
N TRP A 126 32.00 14.04 0.46
CA TRP A 126 33.20 13.27 0.79
C TRP A 126 32.92 12.33 1.96
N GLY A 127 32.79 11.04 1.66
CA GLY A 127 32.49 9.98 2.63
C GLY A 127 32.44 8.59 2.00
N ALA A 128 33.25 8.35 0.96
CA ALA A 128 33.44 7.03 0.39
C ALA A 128 34.44 6.26 1.27
N GLY A 129 33.94 5.41 2.16
CA GLY A 129 34.85 4.70 3.05
C GLY A 129 34.28 3.72 4.08
N TRP A 130 33.03 3.27 3.99
CA TRP A 130 32.56 2.05 4.69
C TRP A 130 31.45 1.41 3.86
N GLY A 131 31.68 0.18 3.39
CA GLY A 131 30.82 -0.57 2.48
C GLY A 131 29.47 -0.93 3.09
N GLY A 132 28.54 0.02 3.12
CA GLY A 132 27.12 -0.31 3.21
C GLY A 132 26.71 -1.10 1.96
N PRO A 133 25.76 -2.05 2.06
CA PRO A 133 25.26 -2.76 0.89
C PRO A 133 24.81 -1.75 -0.18
N PRO A 134 25.04 -2.05 -1.48
CA PRO A 134 24.77 -1.12 -2.56
C PRO A 134 23.35 -0.56 -2.44
N PRO A 135 23.13 0.74 -2.73
CA PRO A 135 21.82 1.36 -2.60
C PRO A 135 20.82 0.55 -3.43
N ALA A 136 19.87 -0.09 -2.74
CA ALA A 136 18.82 -0.87 -3.39
C ALA A 136 18.12 0.01 -4.42
N ALA A 137 17.84 -0.54 -5.60
CA ALA A 137 17.20 0.21 -6.65
C ALA A 137 15.88 0.81 -6.16
N LYS A 138 15.63 2.05 -6.58
CA LYS A 138 14.42 2.83 -6.28
C LYS A 138 13.75 3.20 -7.61
N PRO A 139 13.06 2.27 -8.29
CA PRO A 139 12.32 2.59 -9.51
C PRO A 139 11.21 3.64 -9.25
N GLY A 140 10.70 3.70 -8.02
CA GLY A 140 9.72 4.68 -7.56
C GLY A 140 10.13 5.31 -6.21
N VAL A 141 9.14 5.65 -5.40
CA VAL A 141 9.33 6.40 -4.13
C VAL A 141 9.87 5.58 -2.95
N ILE A 142 10.02 4.25 -3.10
CA ILE A 142 10.55 3.35 -2.05
C ILE A 142 11.68 2.45 -2.57
N PRO A 143 12.61 2.04 -1.70
CA PRO A 143 13.63 1.04 -2.04
C PRO A 143 13.02 -0.36 -2.17
N LEU A 144 13.56 -1.17 -3.09
CA LEU A 144 13.20 -2.58 -3.27
C LEU A 144 13.83 -3.48 -2.18
N ARG A 145 13.52 -3.21 -0.91
CA ARG A 145 13.96 -4.01 0.24
C ARG A 145 12.91 -3.97 1.35
N PRO A 146 12.98 -4.88 2.35
CA PRO A 146 12.14 -4.76 3.54
C PRO A 146 12.27 -3.37 4.17
N LEU A 147 11.14 -2.66 4.30
CA LEU A 147 11.12 -1.25 4.66
C LEU A 147 11.30 -1.05 6.18
N ALA A 148 11.93 0.03 6.61
CA ALA A 148 11.88 0.50 7.99
C ALA A 148 10.58 1.29 8.24
N VAL A 149 10.23 1.54 9.52
CA VAL A 149 9.03 2.32 9.87
C VAL A 149 9.12 3.75 9.30
N GLY A 150 10.29 4.39 9.42
CA GLY A 150 10.55 5.70 8.81
C GLY A 150 10.40 5.68 7.29
N GLU A 151 10.94 4.66 6.61
CA GLU A 151 10.82 4.53 5.15
C GLU A 151 9.37 4.32 4.67
N ILE A 152 8.51 3.72 5.49
CA ILE A 152 7.07 3.58 5.21
C ILE A 152 6.37 4.95 5.31
N LEU A 153 6.65 5.72 6.36
CA LEU A 153 6.07 7.05 6.54
C LEU A 153 6.61 8.03 5.48
N ASP A 154 7.92 8.07 5.28
CA ASP A 154 8.58 8.88 4.27
C ASP A 154 8.10 8.51 2.87
N GLY A 155 7.93 7.21 2.59
CA GLY A 155 7.37 6.73 1.32
C GLY A 155 5.94 7.22 1.10
N ALA A 156 5.10 7.24 2.14
CA ALA A 156 3.72 7.74 2.04
C ALA A 156 3.70 9.25 1.75
N VAL A 157 4.51 10.03 2.46
CA VAL A 157 4.64 11.48 2.25
C VAL A 157 5.28 11.80 0.90
N ALA A 158 6.31 11.05 0.49
CA ALA A 158 6.96 11.20 -0.81
C ALA A 158 6.01 10.86 -1.97
N THR A 159 5.14 9.86 -1.79
CA THR A 159 4.05 9.55 -2.74
C THR A 159 3.11 10.75 -2.87
N MET A 160 2.66 11.29 -1.73
CA MET A 160 1.78 12.46 -1.71
C MET A 160 2.42 13.68 -2.38
N ARG A 161 3.71 13.95 -2.12
CA ARG A 161 4.43 15.11 -2.69
C ARG A 161 4.68 14.95 -4.19
N THR A 162 5.12 13.77 -4.62
CA THR A 162 5.45 13.50 -6.02
C THR A 162 4.20 13.51 -6.91
N TYR A 163 3.08 12.97 -6.41
CA TYR A 163 1.82 12.85 -7.14
C TYR A 163 0.72 13.77 -6.60
N TRP A 164 1.10 14.93 -6.06
CA TRP A 164 0.22 15.82 -5.29
C TRP A 164 -1.08 16.20 -6.02
N ARG A 165 -1.01 16.46 -7.34
CA ARG A 165 -2.19 16.83 -8.14
C ARG A 165 -3.27 15.75 -8.11
N THR A 166 -2.88 14.50 -8.32
CA THR A 166 -3.80 13.36 -8.34
C THR A 166 -4.24 13.00 -6.93
N VAL A 167 -3.29 12.92 -5.99
CA VAL A 167 -3.55 12.50 -4.61
C VAL A 167 -4.44 13.50 -3.87
N LEU A 168 -4.10 14.80 -3.91
CA LEU A 168 -4.89 15.85 -3.27
C LEU A 168 -6.19 16.11 -4.03
N GLY A 169 -6.21 15.97 -5.36
CA GLY A 169 -7.44 16.05 -6.15
C GLY A 169 -8.46 14.98 -5.74
N ILE A 170 -8.04 13.72 -5.64
CA ILE A 170 -8.89 12.61 -5.14
C ILE A 170 -9.38 12.92 -3.73
N SER A 171 -8.47 13.28 -2.83
CA SER A 171 -8.81 13.46 -1.41
C SER A 171 -9.75 14.64 -1.21
N LEU A 172 -9.52 15.76 -1.91
CA LEU A 172 -10.40 16.92 -1.91
C LEU A 172 -11.78 16.57 -2.45
N THR A 173 -11.88 15.94 -3.62
CA THR A 173 -13.18 15.57 -4.21
C THR A 173 -13.97 14.66 -3.27
N VAL A 174 -13.33 13.63 -2.73
CA VAL A 174 -14.01 12.70 -1.82
C VAL A 174 -14.39 13.39 -0.51
N ALA A 175 -13.50 14.20 0.07
CA ALA A 175 -13.77 14.92 1.32
C ALA A 175 -14.90 15.95 1.17
N VAL A 176 -14.91 16.74 0.09
CA VAL A 176 -15.97 17.72 -0.19
C VAL A 176 -17.31 17.03 -0.38
N VAL A 177 -17.37 15.99 -1.22
CA VAL A 177 -18.63 15.26 -1.45
C VAL A 177 -19.14 14.67 -0.14
N THR A 178 -18.27 14.01 0.62
CA THR A 178 -18.64 13.42 1.92
C THR A 178 -19.15 14.49 2.88
N GLN A 179 -18.44 15.62 3.03
CA GLN A 179 -18.85 16.67 3.97
C GLN A 179 -20.07 17.46 3.55
N VAL A 180 -20.32 17.64 2.25
CA VAL A 180 -21.60 18.21 1.81
C VAL A 180 -22.76 17.33 2.25
N PHE A 181 -22.66 16.01 2.07
CA PHE A 181 -23.70 15.10 2.55
C PHE A 181 -23.84 15.07 4.07
N VAL A 182 -22.72 15.09 4.81
CA VAL A 182 -22.74 15.14 6.28
C VAL A 182 -23.39 16.43 6.78
N VAL A 183 -23.00 17.59 6.26
CA VAL A 183 -23.54 18.90 6.65
C VAL A 183 -25.02 19.01 6.30
N LEU A 184 -25.43 18.57 5.10
CA LEU A 184 -26.84 18.59 4.71
C LEU A 184 -27.69 17.67 5.60
N LEU A 185 -27.19 16.47 5.90
CA LEU A 185 -27.87 15.53 6.79
C LEU A 185 -28.00 16.12 8.20
N GLN A 186 -26.93 16.69 8.73
CA GLN A 186 -26.94 17.30 10.07
C GLN A 186 -27.89 18.51 10.13
N GLY A 187 -27.81 19.43 9.17
CA GLY A 187 -28.60 20.66 9.19
C GLY A 187 -30.06 20.52 8.74
N LEU A 188 -30.42 19.48 7.98
CA LEU A 188 -31.81 19.30 7.49
C LEU A 188 -32.59 18.18 8.17
N ILE A 189 -31.91 17.16 8.69
CA ILE A 189 -32.56 15.91 9.14
C ILE A 189 -32.39 15.68 10.64
N LEU A 190 -31.32 16.20 11.25
CA LEU A 190 -30.97 15.91 12.65
C LEU A 190 -31.35 17.02 13.66
N ASP A 191 -32.22 17.96 13.26
CA ASP A 191 -32.76 19.04 14.12
C ASP A 191 -33.73 18.54 15.22
N ALA A 192 -34.01 17.24 15.26
CA ALA A 192 -34.82 16.63 16.31
C ALA A 192 -33.93 16.21 17.48
N ALA A 193 -34.09 16.89 18.62
CA ALA A 193 -33.48 16.57 19.91
C ALA A 193 -33.54 15.05 20.16
N THR A 194 -32.38 14.42 20.06
CA THR A 194 -32.23 12.98 20.30
C THR A 194 -31.93 12.83 21.79
N ASP A 195 -32.89 12.31 22.56
CA ASP A 195 -32.75 12.17 24.01
C ASP A 195 -31.78 11.01 24.35
N THR A 196 -30.48 11.28 24.28
CA THR A 196 -29.43 10.29 24.54
C THR A 196 -29.08 10.16 26.02
N ASN A 197 -29.83 10.81 26.92
CA ASN A 197 -29.52 10.88 28.34
C ASN A 197 -29.50 9.49 29.01
N ALA A 198 -30.32 8.55 28.54
CA ALA A 198 -30.36 7.18 29.07
C ALA A 198 -29.14 6.31 28.69
N LEU A 199 -28.28 6.75 27.75
CA LEU A 199 -27.05 6.02 27.42
C LEU A 199 -25.97 6.12 28.51
N GLY A 200 -25.99 7.20 29.30
CA GLY A 200 -25.06 7.45 30.40
C GLY A 200 -25.60 7.07 31.77
N ASP A 201 -26.87 6.68 31.86
CA ASP A 201 -27.53 6.35 33.12
C ASP A 201 -27.37 4.86 33.44
N ALA A 202 -26.63 4.57 34.52
CA ALA A 202 -26.41 3.22 35.01
C ALA A 202 -27.69 2.58 35.60
N SER A 203 -28.71 3.39 35.89
CA SER A 203 -30.01 2.96 36.42
C SER A 203 -31.10 2.82 35.36
N ALA A 204 -30.84 3.20 34.11
CA ALA A 204 -31.79 3.08 33.02
C ALA A 204 -32.22 1.63 32.78
N THR A 205 -33.51 1.45 32.51
CA THR A 205 -34.07 0.13 32.16
C THR A 205 -33.55 -0.33 30.79
N ALA A 206 -33.66 -1.64 30.52
CA ALA A 206 -33.21 -2.20 29.24
C ALA A 206 -33.96 -1.59 28.04
N ASP A 207 -35.24 -1.24 28.20
CA ASP A 207 -36.06 -0.63 27.16
C ASP A 207 -35.68 0.84 26.92
N GLU A 208 -35.40 1.61 27.98
CA GLU A 208 -34.91 3.00 27.87
C GLU A 208 -33.51 3.07 27.24
N GLN A 209 -32.64 2.12 27.60
CA GLN A 209 -31.32 2.02 27.00
C GLN A 209 -31.42 1.61 25.52
N LEU A 210 -32.34 0.70 25.17
CA LEU A 210 -32.57 0.27 23.79
C LEU A 210 -33.21 1.39 22.94
N SER A 211 -34.14 2.17 23.49
CA SER A 211 -34.73 3.31 22.80
C SER A 211 -33.67 4.38 22.57
N ALA A 212 -32.88 4.74 23.58
CA ALA A 212 -31.81 5.73 23.45
C ALA A 212 -30.69 5.27 22.51
N MET A 213 -30.36 3.97 22.48
CA MET A 213 -29.47 3.40 21.46
C MET A 213 -30.09 3.50 20.06
N GLY A 214 -31.38 3.23 19.92
CA GLY A 214 -32.12 3.37 18.66
C GLY A 214 -32.13 4.81 18.16
N ASP A 215 -32.34 5.76 19.07
CA ASP A 215 -32.30 7.19 18.80
C ASP A 215 -30.90 7.66 18.41
N ALA A 216 -29.87 7.27 19.15
CA ALA A 216 -28.48 7.55 18.80
C ALA A 216 -28.08 6.93 17.45
N MET A 217 -28.57 5.72 17.13
CA MET A 217 -28.33 5.07 15.84
C MET A 217 -29.09 5.75 14.70
N ARG A 218 -30.31 6.24 14.93
CA ARG A 218 -31.05 7.04 13.94
C ARG A 218 -30.32 8.34 13.63
N ALA A 219 -29.76 8.99 14.65
CA ALA A 219 -29.03 10.25 14.48
C ALA A 219 -27.63 10.06 13.84
N SER A 220 -26.84 9.14 14.37
CA SER A 220 -25.44 8.95 13.96
C SER A 220 -25.25 7.95 12.80
N GLY A 221 -26.18 7.02 12.62
CA GLY A 221 -26.08 5.94 11.63
C GLY A 221 -25.92 6.44 10.20
N PRO A 222 -26.78 7.36 9.70
CA PRO A 222 -26.64 7.90 8.36
C PRO A 222 -25.32 8.66 8.17
N VAL A 223 -24.88 9.45 9.16
CA VAL A 223 -23.58 10.15 9.15
C VAL A 223 -22.42 9.15 9.07
N LEU A 224 -22.48 8.07 9.86
CA LEU A 224 -21.51 6.99 9.85
C LEU A 224 -21.43 6.33 8.47
N VAL A 225 -22.58 6.00 7.86
CA VAL A 225 -22.64 5.38 6.53
C VAL A 225 -22.03 6.28 5.47
N ILE A 226 -22.36 7.58 5.46
CA ILE A 226 -21.79 8.55 4.50
C ILE A 226 -20.28 8.65 4.69
N THR A 227 -19.82 8.80 5.93
CA THR A 227 -18.38 8.86 6.27
C THR A 227 -17.66 7.59 5.86
N LEU A 228 -18.31 6.43 6.03
CA LEU A 228 -17.76 5.13 5.64
C LEU A 228 -17.62 5.04 4.12
N ILE A 229 -18.63 5.43 3.35
CA ILE A 229 -18.58 5.45 1.88
C ILE A 229 -17.47 6.38 1.39
N GLY A 230 -17.34 7.58 1.97
CA GLY A 230 -16.26 8.51 1.70
C GLY A 230 -14.89 7.87 1.96
N THR A 231 -14.70 7.33 3.15
CA THR A 231 -13.46 6.65 3.56
C THR A 231 -13.10 5.48 2.64
N ILE A 232 -14.08 4.66 2.26
CA ILE A 232 -13.93 3.53 1.33
C ILE A 232 -13.47 4.02 -0.04
N THR A 233 -14.12 5.06 -0.55
CA THR A 233 -13.84 5.64 -1.86
C THR A 233 -12.44 6.26 -1.89
N ALA A 234 -12.08 7.02 -0.84
CA ALA A 234 -10.75 7.60 -0.67
C ALA A 234 -9.69 6.49 -0.62
N THR A 235 -9.88 5.50 0.26
CA THR A 235 -8.98 4.34 0.40
C THR A 235 -8.81 3.64 -0.94
N ALA A 236 -9.90 3.45 -1.69
CA ALA A 236 -9.87 2.78 -2.97
C ALA A 236 -9.02 3.51 -4.01
N LEU A 237 -9.33 4.79 -4.21
CA LEU A 237 -8.67 5.60 -5.22
C LEU A 237 -7.21 5.87 -4.87
N LEU A 238 -6.92 6.16 -3.61
CA LEU A 238 -5.57 6.41 -3.14
C LEU A 238 -4.71 5.13 -3.17
N THR A 239 -5.28 3.97 -2.86
CA THR A 239 -4.57 2.68 -2.98
C THR A 239 -4.12 2.40 -4.41
N ALA A 240 -4.99 2.66 -5.40
CA ALA A 240 -4.64 2.50 -6.81
C ALA A 240 -3.50 3.45 -7.23
N VAL A 241 -3.51 4.70 -6.76
CA VAL A 241 -2.44 5.67 -7.02
C VAL A 241 -1.13 5.24 -6.36
N THR A 242 -1.15 4.90 -5.07
CA THR A 242 0.06 4.48 -4.34
C THR A 242 0.70 3.25 -4.98
N SER A 243 -0.09 2.28 -5.45
CA SER A 243 0.46 1.10 -6.11
C SER A 243 1.27 1.41 -7.37
N ARG A 244 0.81 2.36 -8.19
CA ARG A 244 1.51 2.77 -9.41
C ARG A 244 2.68 3.71 -9.10
N ALA A 245 2.56 4.54 -8.06
CA ALA A 245 3.64 5.39 -7.55
C ALA A 245 4.84 4.58 -7.05
N VAL A 246 4.60 3.45 -6.38
CA VAL A 246 5.66 2.50 -5.99
C VAL A 246 6.42 1.95 -7.21
N LEU A 247 5.74 1.81 -8.34
CA LEU A 247 6.32 1.36 -9.62
C LEU A 247 6.89 2.52 -10.47
N GLY A 248 6.91 3.75 -9.96
CA GLY A 248 7.41 4.94 -10.67
C GLY A 248 6.54 5.40 -11.85
N LYS A 249 5.33 4.86 -12.01
CA LYS A 249 4.47 5.18 -13.16
C LYS A 249 3.58 6.39 -12.86
N PRO A 250 3.43 7.35 -13.80
CA PRO A 250 2.46 8.43 -13.64
C PRO A 250 1.03 7.89 -13.58
N VAL A 251 0.17 8.59 -12.84
CA VAL A 251 -1.25 8.23 -12.66
C VAL A 251 -2.12 9.46 -12.76
N THR A 252 -3.13 9.40 -13.62
CA THR A 252 -4.17 10.42 -13.72
C THR A 252 -5.40 10.02 -12.89
N LEU A 253 -6.24 11.00 -12.53
CA LEU A 253 -7.47 10.77 -11.76
C LEU A 253 -8.41 9.76 -12.45
N GLY A 254 -8.60 9.89 -13.77
CA GLY A 254 -9.47 9.01 -14.54
C GLY A 254 -8.96 7.57 -14.61
N GLU A 255 -7.64 7.39 -14.70
CA GLU A 255 -7.04 6.05 -14.65
C GLU A 255 -7.17 5.41 -13.26
N ALA A 256 -6.95 6.18 -12.19
CA ALA A 256 -7.14 5.71 -10.82
C ALA A 256 -8.59 5.25 -10.58
N TRP A 257 -9.57 6.03 -11.05
CA TRP A 257 -10.99 5.65 -10.98
C TRP A 257 -11.30 4.40 -11.80
N ARG A 258 -10.79 4.30 -13.03
CA ARG A 258 -11.02 3.14 -13.91
C ARG A 258 -10.47 1.84 -13.31
N ASP A 259 -9.33 1.92 -12.63
CA ASP A 259 -8.72 0.77 -11.94
C ASP A 259 -9.47 0.42 -10.66
N ALA A 260 -9.93 1.42 -9.89
CA ALA A 260 -10.58 1.21 -8.59
C ALA A 260 -12.05 0.82 -8.70
N ARG A 261 -12.82 1.38 -9.66
CA ARG A 261 -14.28 1.22 -9.78
C ARG A 261 -14.79 -0.22 -9.67
N PRO A 262 -14.16 -1.26 -10.25
CA PRO A 262 -14.70 -2.62 -10.20
C PRO A 262 -14.59 -3.23 -8.79
N GLN A 263 -13.71 -2.65 -7.96
CA GLN A 263 -13.40 -3.16 -6.63
C GLN A 263 -14.06 -2.36 -5.52
N VAL A 264 -14.60 -1.16 -5.78
CA VAL A 264 -15.30 -0.34 -4.77
C VAL A 264 -16.43 -1.13 -4.11
N LEU A 265 -17.27 -1.82 -4.89
CA LEU A 265 -18.36 -2.64 -4.34
C LEU A 265 -17.85 -3.81 -3.49
N LYS A 266 -16.74 -4.45 -3.90
CA LYS A 266 -16.13 -5.55 -3.14
C LYS A 266 -15.46 -5.04 -1.87
N LEU A 267 -14.87 -3.84 -1.91
CA LEU A 267 -14.27 -3.18 -0.75
C LEU A 267 -15.35 -2.77 0.25
N PHE A 268 -16.49 -2.27 -0.23
CA PHE A 268 -17.67 -2.02 0.59
C PHE A 268 -18.16 -3.30 1.24
N GLY A 269 -18.33 -4.38 0.47
CA GLY A 269 -18.70 -5.70 1.01
C GLY A 269 -17.70 -6.24 2.02
N LEU A 270 -16.39 -6.04 1.81
CA LEU A 270 -15.35 -6.41 2.76
C LEU A 270 -15.48 -5.63 4.08
N ILE A 271 -15.63 -4.31 4.01
CA ILE A 271 -15.68 -3.46 5.21
C ILE A 271 -16.99 -3.66 5.97
N PHE A 272 -18.10 -3.81 5.25
CA PHE A 272 -19.38 -4.19 5.83
C PHE A 272 -19.29 -5.56 6.55
N LEU A 273 -18.65 -6.55 5.93
CA LEU A 273 -18.42 -7.85 6.57
C LEU A 273 -17.54 -7.73 7.81
N LEU A 274 -16.48 -6.93 7.78
CA LEU A 274 -15.62 -6.69 8.95
C LEU A 274 -16.41 -6.02 10.10
N MET A 275 -17.30 -5.09 9.76
CA MET A 275 -18.19 -4.44 10.73
C MET A 275 -19.17 -5.45 11.35
N LEU A 276 -19.80 -6.32 10.54
CA LEU A 276 -20.66 -7.38 11.05
C LEU A 276 -19.92 -8.34 11.98
N ILE A 277 -18.69 -8.71 11.63
CA ILE A 277 -17.86 -9.56 12.49
C ILE A 277 -17.54 -8.85 13.81
N ALA A 278 -17.21 -7.56 13.77
CA ALA A 278 -16.93 -6.76 14.97
C ALA A 278 -18.17 -6.67 15.88
N VAL A 279 -19.35 -6.37 15.31
CA VAL A 279 -20.62 -6.34 16.06
C VAL A 279 -20.93 -7.72 16.65
N ALA A 280 -20.78 -8.79 15.87
CA ALA A 280 -21.00 -10.15 16.36
C ALA A 280 -20.07 -10.51 17.53
N ILE A 281 -18.79 -10.11 17.48
CA ILE A 281 -17.85 -10.29 18.59
C ILE A 281 -18.33 -9.56 19.84
N VAL A 282 -18.71 -8.28 19.72
CA VAL A 282 -19.20 -7.49 20.85
C VAL A 282 -20.45 -8.14 21.47
N LEU A 283 -21.41 -8.54 20.64
CA LEU A 283 -22.64 -9.21 21.11
C LEU A 283 -22.34 -10.52 21.83
N VAL A 284 -21.46 -11.36 21.27
CA VAL A 284 -21.06 -12.64 21.89
C VAL A 284 -20.35 -12.42 23.23
N CYS A 285 -19.46 -11.41 23.32
CA CYS A 285 -18.77 -11.08 24.56
C CYS A 285 -19.70 -10.49 25.62
N LEU A 286 -20.75 -9.75 25.22
CA LEU A 286 -21.75 -9.17 26.13
C LEU A 286 -22.80 -10.19 26.60
N LEU A 287 -23.03 -11.25 25.83
CA LEU A 287 -24.10 -12.23 26.05
C LEU A 287 -24.15 -12.77 27.50
N PRO A 288 -23.03 -13.16 28.16
CA PRO A 288 -23.07 -13.66 29.52
C PRO A 288 -23.59 -12.61 30.53
N GLY A 289 -23.18 -11.36 30.38
CA GLY A 289 -23.62 -10.28 31.26
C GLY A 289 -25.08 -9.92 31.07
N ILE A 290 -25.57 -9.95 29.82
CA ILE A 290 -26.99 -9.76 29.52
C ILE A 290 -27.84 -10.86 30.17
N LEU A 291 -27.44 -12.13 30.05
CA LEU A 291 -28.18 -13.26 30.62
C LEU A 291 -28.23 -13.21 32.16
N VAL A 292 -27.12 -12.84 32.82
CA VAL A 292 -27.07 -12.73 34.29
C VAL A 292 -27.90 -11.55 34.81
N SER A 293 -27.85 -10.40 34.12
CA SER A 293 -28.73 -9.26 34.44
C SER A 293 -30.21 -9.64 34.29
N ALA A 294 -30.57 -10.33 33.20
CA ALA A 294 -31.95 -10.77 32.95
C ALA A 294 -32.44 -11.82 33.98
N ALA A 295 -31.54 -12.59 34.58
CA ALA A 295 -31.84 -13.53 35.64
C ALA A 295 -32.04 -12.88 37.03
N GLY A 296 -31.99 -11.54 37.11
CA GLY A 296 -32.27 -10.78 38.34
C GLY A 296 -31.03 -10.42 39.16
N ASN A 297 -29.80 -10.67 38.66
CA ASN A 297 -28.56 -10.27 39.33
C ASN A 297 -27.88 -9.13 38.55
N SER A 298 -28.35 -7.90 38.79
CA SER A 298 -27.88 -6.69 38.11
C SER A 298 -26.39 -6.45 38.27
N ASP A 299 -25.86 -6.64 39.49
CA ASP A 299 -24.48 -6.29 39.83
C ASP A 299 -23.49 -7.27 39.17
N ALA A 300 -23.76 -8.57 39.26
CA ALA A 300 -22.96 -9.58 38.58
C ALA A 300 -23.05 -9.44 37.06
N GLY A 301 -24.24 -9.14 36.52
CA GLY A 301 -24.43 -8.91 35.09
C GLY A 301 -23.71 -7.66 34.59
N ALA A 302 -23.69 -6.56 35.36
CA ALA A 302 -22.93 -5.36 35.06
C ALA A 302 -21.42 -5.63 35.03
N ALA A 303 -20.89 -6.36 36.02
CA ALA A 303 -19.49 -6.76 36.04
C ALA A 303 -19.11 -7.60 34.80
N LEU A 304 -19.94 -8.58 34.44
CA LEU A 304 -19.71 -9.42 33.26
C LEU A 304 -19.81 -8.63 31.94
N LYS A 305 -20.73 -7.66 31.82
CA LYS A 305 -20.78 -6.75 30.68
C LYS A 305 -19.49 -5.93 30.56
N ALA A 306 -18.96 -5.41 31.67
CA ALA A 306 -17.70 -4.67 31.67
C ALA A 306 -16.52 -5.54 31.18
N PHE A 307 -16.40 -6.78 31.66
CA PHE A 307 -15.40 -7.73 31.16
C PHE A 307 -15.62 -8.10 29.69
N GLY A 308 -16.88 -8.25 29.28
CA GLY A 308 -17.27 -8.50 27.89
C GLY A 308 -16.85 -7.36 26.96
N ILE A 309 -17.07 -6.11 27.35
CA ILE A 309 -16.63 -4.92 26.61
C ILE A 309 -15.10 -4.94 26.48
N LEU A 310 -14.37 -5.10 27.58
CA LEU A 310 -12.91 -5.12 27.56
C LEU A 310 -12.36 -6.25 26.67
N GLY A 311 -12.90 -7.46 26.81
CA GLY A 311 -12.54 -8.61 25.98
C GLY A 311 -12.85 -8.38 24.50
N SER A 312 -14.00 -7.79 24.19
CA SER A 312 -14.39 -7.46 22.81
C SER A 312 -13.47 -6.42 22.19
N ILE A 313 -13.04 -5.38 22.94
CA ILE A 313 -12.08 -4.38 22.46
C ILE A 313 -10.77 -5.05 22.07
N VAL A 314 -10.23 -5.92 22.94
CA VAL A 314 -8.99 -6.64 22.67
C VAL A 314 -9.13 -7.54 21.44
N LEU A 315 -10.24 -8.28 21.32
CA LEU A 315 -10.47 -9.21 20.22
C LEU A 315 -10.69 -8.49 18.88
N VAL A 316 -11.49 -7.41 18.88
CA VAL A 316 -11.73 -6.58 17.70
C VAL A 316 -10.44 -5.90 17.27
N LEU A 317 -9.66 -5.33 18.20
CA LEU A 317 -8.37 -4.73 17.89
C LEU A 317 -7.40 -5.76 17.29
N TRP A 318 -7.32 -6.95 17.90
CA TRP A 318 -6.53 -8.06 17.37
C TRP A 318 -6.92 -8.40 15.93
N LEU A 319 -8.23 -8.50 15.67
CA LEU A 319 -8.79 -8.81 14.36
C LEU A 319 -8.56 -7.68 13.33
N LEU A 320 -8.73 -6.42 13.72
CA LEU A 320 -8.51 -5.26 12.86
C LEU A 320 -7.07 -5.21 12.36
N ILE A 321 -6.09 -5.46 13.22
CA ILE A 321 -4.69 -5.54 12.80
C ILE A 321 -4.46 -6.77 11.93
N ARG A 322 -5.01 -7.93 12.33
CA ARG A 322 -4.90 -9.19 11.58
C ARG A 322 -5.40 -9.05 10.15
N LEU A 323 -6.46 -8.26 9.96
CA LEU A 323 -7.18 -8.08 8.70
C LEU A 323 -6.92 -6.73 8.03
N SER A 324 -6.08 -5.86 8.60
CA SER A 324 -5.77 -4.50 8.08
C SER A 324 -5.27 -4.49 6.64
N LEU A 325 -4.57 -5.55 6.22
CA LEU A 325 -4.04 -5.72 4.86
C LEU A 325 -5.04 -6.32 3.86
N ALA A 326 -6.30 -6.55 4.27
CA ALA A 326 -7.30 -7.15 3.39
C ALA A 326 -7.75 -6.17 2.28
N SER A 327 -7.85 -4.87 2.60
CA SER A 327 -8.17 -3.83 1.64
C SER A 327 -7.15 -3.73 0.50
N PRO A 328 -5.83 -3.55 0.76
CA PRO A 328 -4.84 -3.56 -0.31
C PRO A 328 -4.72 -4.92 -1.01
N ALA A 329 -4.91 -6.05 -0.33
CA ALA A 329 -4.93 -7.36 -0.99
C ALA A 329 -6.09 -7.49 -2.00
N LEU A 330 -7.30 -7.09 -1.61
CA LEU A 330 -8.48 -7.12 -2.45
C LEU A 330 -8.32 -6.22 -3.68
N MET A 331 -7.75 -5.03 -3.48
CA MET A 331 -7.60 -4.04 -4.53
C MET A 331 -6.46 -4.36 -5.49
N LEU A 332 -5.28 -4.71 -4.97
CA LEU A 332 -4.07 -4.88 -5.76
C LEU A 332 -3.98 -6.27 -6.38
N GLU A 333 -4.40 -7.32 -5.67
CA GLU A 333 -4.40 -8.69 -6.21
C GLU A 333 -5.73 -9.06 -6.89
N LYS A 334 -6.68 -8.12 -6.94
CA LYS A 334 -8.02 -8.29 -7.53
C LYS A 334 -8.78 -9.52 -7.04
N GLN A 335 -8.53 -9.94 -5.80
CA GLN A 335 -9.08 -11.16 -5.22
C GLN A 335 -10.52 -10.98 -4.71
N SER A 336 -11.21 -12.12 -4.53
CA SER A 336 -12.48 -12.17 -3.79
C SER A 336 -12.26 -11.87 -2.30
N ILE A 337 -13.30 -11.36 -1.62
CA ILE A 337 -13.29 -11.02 -0.18
C ILE A 337 -12.67 -12.12 0.69
N LYS A 338 -13.12 -13.37 0.55
CA LYS A 338 -12.61 -14.51 1.35
C LYS A 338 -11.11 -14.74 1.16
N LYS A 339 -10.63 -14.69 -0.08
CA LYS A 339 -9.20 -14.83 -0.41
C LYS A 339 -8.38 -13.66 0.14
N ALA A 340 -8.89 -12.43 0.03
CA ALA A 340 -8.23 -11.25 0.59
C ALA A 340 -8.10 -11.30 2.12
N LEU A 341 -9.12 -11.79 2.83
CA LEU A 341 -9.06 -12.02 4.28
C LEU A 341 -8.01 -13.06 4.67
N GLY A 342 -8.02 -14.22 4.01
CA GLY A 342 -7.03 -15.28 4.24
C GLY A 342 -5.61 -14.82 3.92
N ARG A 343 -5.45 -14.03 2.86
CA ARG A 343 -4.19 -13.41 2.44
C ARG A 343 -3.67 -12.43 3.48
N SER A 344 -4.51 -11.51 3.95
CA SER A 344 -4.19 -10.55 5.01
C SER A 344 -3.72 -11.26 6.27
N ALA A 345 -4.46 -12.30 6.69
CA ALA A 345 -4.05 -13.14 7.81
C ALA A 345 -2.74 -13.89 7.53
N LYS A 346 -2.46 -14.37 6.32
CA LYS A 346 -1.16 -14.99 6.04
C LYS A 346 -0.01 -13.98 6.20
N LEU A 347 -0.18 -12.78 5.66
CA LEU A 347 0.85 -11.72 5.64
C LEU A 347 1.16 -11.16 7.02
N THR A 348 0.14 -10.92 7.86
CA THR A 348 0.33 -10.37 9.22
C THR A 348 0.80 -11.43 10.23
N ARG A 349 0.88 -12.71 9.85
CA ARG A 349 1.24 -13.80 10.78
C ARG A 349 2.72 -13.65 11.15
N GLY A 350 3.03 -13.56 12.45
CA GLY A 350 4.40 -13.41 12.95
C GLY A 350 5.00 -12.00 12.85
N SER A 351 4.28 -11.03 12.27
CA SER A 351 4.66 -9.60 12.22
C SER A 351 3.59 -8.70 12.87
N TRP A 352 2.62 -9.29 13.59
CA TRP A 352 1.45 -8.60 14.13
C TRP A 352 1.80 -7.34 14.94
N TRP A 353 2.76 -7.43 15.88
CA TRP A 353 3.19 -6.29 16.70
C TRP A 353 3.78 -5.13 15.90
N ARG A 354 4.52 -5.45 14.83
CA ARG A 354 5.08 -4.45 13.93
C ARG A 354 3.98 -3.78 13.12
N VAL A 355 3.04 -4.55 12.57
CA VAL A 355 1.89 -4.00 11.83
C VAL A 355 1.02 -3.14 12.75
N PHE A 356 0.74 -3.61 13.96
CA PHE A 356 0.05 -2.86 15.00
C PHE A 356 0.76 -1.53 15.30
N GLY A 357 2.05 -1.56 15.63
CA GLY A 357 2.82 -0.36 15.98
C GLY A 357 2.85 0.68 14.85
N ILE A 358 3.01 0.25 13.60
CA ILE A 358 3.03 1.17 12.45
C ILE A 358 1.64 1.73 12.17
N GLN A 359 0.58 0.91 12.28
CA GLN A 359 -0.80 1.37 12.13
C GLN A 359 -1.19 2.37 13.23
N VAL A 360 -0.84 2.09 14.49
CA VAL A 360 -1.06 3.01 15.62
C VAL A 360 -0.27 4.30 15.42
N LEU A 361 1.00 4.22 15.02
CA LEU A 361 1.81 5.41 14.76
C LEU A 361 1.20 6.27 13.64
N ALA A 362 0.79 5.65 12.54
CA ALA A 362 0.13 6.36 11.43
C ALA A 362 -1.22 6.93 11.84
N LEU A 363 -1.99 6.21 12.67
CA LEU A 363 -3.24 6.69 13.25
C LEU A 363 -3.00 7.93 14.12
N ILE A 364 -2.01 7.89 15.02
CA ILE A 364 -1.66 9.02 15.88
C ILE A 364 -1.24 10.23 15.04
N ILE A 365 -0.33 10.04 14.07
CA ILE A 365 0.13 11.13 13.20
C ILE A 365 -1.05 11.73 12.42
N ALA A 366 -1.89 10.89 11.81
CA ALA A 366 -3.05 11.36 11.05
C ALA A 366 -4.05 12.11 11.95
N ASN A 367 -4.31 11.62 13.16
CA ASN A 367 -5.21 12.31 14.11
C ASN A 367 -4.63 13.62 14.62
N VAL A 368 -3.34 13.69 14.95
CA VAL A 368 -2.68 14.94 15.35
C VAL A 368 -2.75 15.97 14.22
N VAL A 369 -2.48 15.57 12.98
CA VAL A 369 -2.59 16.45 11.81
C VAL A 369 -4.04 16.89 11.62
N ALA A 370 -5.01 15.98 11.73
CA ALA A 370 -6.43 16.30 11.63
C ALA A 370 -6.84 17.31 12.70
N THR A 371 -6.50 17.10 13.97
CA THR A 371 -6.92 17.99 15.06
C THR A 371 -6.29 19.36 14.94
N ILE A 372 -5.00 19.46 14.60
CA ILE A 372 -4.33 20.75 14.34
C ILE A 372 -5.06 21.55 13.26
N VAL A 373 -5.58 20.88 12.23
CA VAL A 373 -6.30 21.53 11.12
C VAL A 373 -7.75 21.83 11.48
N VAL A 374 -8.46 20.89 12.10
CA VAL A 374 -9.92 20.96 12.31
C VAL A 374 -10.29 21.86 13.49
N VAL A 375 -9.52 21.82 14.59
CA VAL A 375 -9.86 22.54 15.83
C VAL A 375 -9.98 24.05 15.61
N PRO A 376 -9.07 24.74 14.90
CA PRO A 376 -9.23 26.18 14.63
C PRO A 376 -10.54 26.52 13.92
N PHE A 377 -10.98 25.68 12.98
CA PHE A 377 -12.25 25.88 12.28
C PHE A 377 -13.46 25.57 13.18
N ALA A 378 -13.37 24.54 14.02
CA ALA A 378 -14.42 24.26 15.00
C ALA A 378 -14.58 25.43 16.00
N LEU A 379 -13.46 25.97 16.50
CA LEU A 379 -13.46 27.14 17.40
C LEU A 379 -13.99 28.40 16.71
N LEU A 380 -13.56 28.66 15.48
CA LEU A 380 -14.08 29.78 14.69
C LEU A 380 -15.57 29.63 14.45
N GLY A 381 -16.02 28.44 14.04
CA GLY A 381 -17.43 28.13 13.82
C GLY A 381 -18.27 28.35 15.07
N ALA A 382 -17.78 27.92 16.23
CA ALA A 382 -18.45 28.15 17.51
C ALA A 382 -18.48 29.65 17.87
N ALA A 383 -17.36 30.36 17.72
CA ALA A 383 -17.24 31.78 18.07
C ALA A 383 -18.15 32.70 17.23
N VAL A 384 -18.45 32.33 15.98
CA VAL A 384 -19.33 33.12 15.10
C VAL A 384 -20.77 32.59 15.03
N SER A 385 -21.07 31.48 15.71
CA SER A 385 -22.43 30.93 15.79
C SER A 385 -23.25 31.64 16.87
N ASP A 386 -24.58 31.63 16.72
CA ASP A 386 -25.49 32.33 17.63
C ASP A 386 -25.40 31.82 19.09
N GLY A 387 -25.03 30.55 19.30
CA GLY A 387 -24.79 29.95 20.62
C GLY A 387 -23.39 30.21 21.21
N GLY A 388 -22.50 30.86 20.47
CA GLY A 388 -21.12 31.15 20.87
C GLY A 388 -20.31 29.90 21.23
N ILE A 389 -19.21 30.11 21.98
CA ILE A 389 -18.37 29.01 22.48
C ILE A 389 -19.11 28.15 23.53
N SER A 390 -20.09 28.72 24.23
CA SER A 390 -20.87 28.02 25.26
C SER A 390 -21.67 26.84 24.68
N GLY A 391 -22.26 26.99 23.50
CA GLY A 391 -22.98 25.89 22.82
C GLY A 391 -22.11 24.68 22.45
N MET A 392 -20.78 24.85 22.36
CA MET A 392 -19.85 23.74 22.16
C MET A 392 -19.58 22.96 23.46
N VAL A 393 -19.65 23.63 24.62
CA VAL A 393 -19.42 23.03 25.95
C VAL A 393 -20.64 22.25 26.42
N ASP A 394 -21.84 22.77 26.13
CA ASP A 394 -23.11 22.13 26.52
C ASP A 394 -23.46 20.91 25.65
N ALA A 395 -22.65 20.60 24.63
CA ALA A 395 -22.88 19.53 23.66
C ALA A 395 -24.33 19.52 23.11
N SER A 396 -24.96 20.69 23.06
CA SER A 396 -26.30 20.85 22.53
C SER A 396 -26.26 20.46 21.06
N SER A 397 -27.13 19.53 20.67
CA SER A 397 -27.21 18.97 19.32
C SER A 397 -27.66 19.98 18.25
N ASP A 398 -28.03 21.20 18.64
CA ASP A 398 -28.39 22.29 17.73
C ASP A 398 -27.14 23.05 17.27
N TYR A 399 -26.44 22.45 16.30
CA TYR A 399 -25.36 23.12 15.61
C TYR A 399 -25.91 23.94 14.43
N GLY A 400 -26.00 25.25 14.61
CA GLY A 400 -26.44 26.14 13.53
C GLY A 400 -25.62 26.00 12.25
N TRP A 401 -26.23 26.29 11.10
CA TRP A 401 -25.62 26.16 9.76
C TRP A 401 -24.24 26.81 9.65
N THR A 402 -24.02 27.95 10.30
CA THR A 402 -22.72 28.64 10.34
C THR A 402 -21.62 27.75 10.93
N TYR A 403 -21.90 27.08 12.05
CA TYR A 403 -20.96 26.15 12.68
C TYR A 403 -20.67 24.95 11.77
N LEU A 404 -21.72 24.33 11.22
CA LEU A 404 -21.60 23.15 10.37
C LEU A 404 -20.78 23.43 9.09
N ILE A 405 -20.97 24.59 8.47
CA ILE A 405 -20.23 24.97 7.27
C ILE A 405 -18.76 25.22 7.60
N ILE A 406 -18.45 26.01 8.65
CA ILE A 406 -17.06 26.35 8.99
C ILE A 406 -16.29 25.11 9.47
N SER A 407 -16.87 24.32 10.37
CA SER A 407 -16.27 23.05 10.83
C SER A 407 -16.18 22.02 9.69
N GLY A 408 -17.14 22.02 8.76
CA GLY A 408 -17.13 21.24 7.54
C GLY A 408 -15.93 21.57 6.65
N ILE A 409 -15.60 22.86 6.45
CA ILE A 409 -14.40 23.28 5.72
C ILE A 409 -13.13 22.77 6.40
N GLY A 410 -13.02 22.93 7.72
CA GLY A 410 -11.89 22.38 8.48
C GLY A 410 -11.74 20.87 8.32
N SER A 411 -12.87 20.15 8.35
CA SER A 411 -12.92 18.70 8.15
C SER A 411 -12.51 18.27 6.74
N VAL A 412 -12.90 19.04 5.71
CA VAL A 412 -12.46 18.81 4.32
C VAL A 412 -10.94 18.97 4.21
N ILE A 413 -10.38 20.05 4.74
CA ILE A 413 -8.93 20.30 4.70
C ILE A 413 -8.18 19.23 5.49
N GLY A 414 -8.66 18.86 6.68
CA GLY A 414 -8.09 17.80 7.50
C GLY A 414 -8.08 16.45 6.76
N SER A 415 -9.21 16.07 6.17
CA SER A 415 -9.35 14.82 5.40
C SER A 415 -8.50 14.80 4.13
N MET A 416 -8.38 15.95 3.45
CA MET A 416 -7.55 16.13 2.26
C MET A 416 -6.07 15.77 2.51
N ILE A 417 -5.57 16.02 3.73
CA ILE A 417 -4.19 15.72 4.13
C ILE A 417 -4.06 14.31 4.72
N THR A 418 -5.03 13.86 5.50
CA THR A 418 -4.92 12.59 6.25
C THR A 418 -5.23 11.35 5.42
N PHE A 419 -6.19 11.41 4.49
CA PHE A 419 -6.54 10.25 3.65
C PHE A 419 -5.33 9.69 2.88
N PRO A 420 -4.50 10.51 2.19
CA PRO A 420 -3.30 10.04 1.52
C PRO A 420 -2.29 9.35 2.43
N ILE A 421 -2.12 9.87 3.65
CA ILE A 421 -1.14 9.35 4.61
C ILE A 421 -1.59 7.95 5.08
N SER A 422 -2.85 7.82 5.51
CA SER A 422 -3.39 6.54 6.00
C SER A 422 -3.42 5.47 4.90
N ALA A 423 -3.85 5.83 3.68
CA ALA A 423 -3.85 4.93 2.54
C ALA A 423 -2.42 4.54 2.14
N GLY A 424 -1.51 5.52 2.03
CA GLY A 424 -0.12 5.32 1.68
C GLY A 424 0.60 4.37 2.64
N VAL A 425 0.46 4.60 3.95
CA VAL A 425 1.05 3.72 4.97
C VAL A 425 0.50 2.30 4.87
N THR A 426 -0.81 2.14 4.73
CA THR A 426 -1.43 0.80 4.65
C THR A 426 -0.97 0.03 3.41
N VAL A 427 -0.82 0.70 2.27
CA VAL A 427 -0.32 0.09 1.03
C VAL A 427 1.17 -0.23 1.11
N LEU A 428 1.97 0.66 1.69
CA LEU A 428 3.41 0.42 1.86
C LEU A 428 3.69 -0.69 2.88
N LEU A 429 2.88 -0.79 3.94
CA LEU A 429 2.88 -1.95 4.83
C LEU A 429 2.55 -3.25 4.09
N TYR A 430 1.58 -3.21 3.20
CA TYR A 430 1.23 -4.36 2.37
C TYR A 430 2.41 -4.81 1.48
N VAL A 431 3.05 -3.86 0.80
CA VAL A 431 4.23 -4.11 -0.04
C VAL A 431 5.40 -4.64 0.80
N ASP A 432 5.68 -4.03 1.96
CA ASP A 432 6.71 -4.49 2.90
C ASP A 432 6.48 -5.96 3.32
N GLN A 433 5.25 -6.32 3.68
CA GLN A 433 4.94 -7.70 4.07
C GLN A 433 5.09 -8.68 2.90
N ARG A 434 4.74 -8.28 1.68
CA ARG A 434 4.99 -9.11 0.50
C ARG A 434 6.47 -9.28 0.21
N ILE A 435 7.27 -8.23 0.31
CA ILE A 435 8.75 -8.34 0.16
C ILE A 435 9.30 -9.33 1.20
N ARG A 436 8.94 -9.16 2.48
CA ARG A 436 9.44 -10.01 3.59
C ARG A 436 9.00 -11.48 3.51
N ARG A 437 7.80 -11.76 2.98
CA ARG A 437 7.19 -13.10 3.02
C ARG A 437 7.26 -13.83 1.68
N GLU A 438 7.46 -13.13 0.58
CA GLU A 438 7.31 -13.67 -0.78
C GLU A 438 8.48 -13.34 -1.69
N ALA A 439 9.54 -12.68 -1.20
CA ALA A 439 10.69 -12.27 -2.00
C ALA A 439 10.29 -11.46 -3.26
N LEU A 440 9.29 -10.58 -3.11
CA LEU A 440 8.81 -9.67 -4.17
C LEU A 440 9.91 -8.72 -4.67
N ASP A 441 10.97 -8.52 -3.89
CA ASP A 441 12.18 -7.79 -4.29
C ASP A 441 12.84 -8.39 -5.54
N LEU A 442 12.83 -9.72 -5.69
CA LEU A 442 13.38 -10.41 -6.87
C LEU A 442 12.54 -10.14 -8.14
N ASP A 443 11.21 -10.19 -8.02
CA ASP A 443 10.29 -9.93 -9.13
C ASP A 443 10.28 -8.44 -9.53
N LEU A 444 10.37 -7.53 -8.56
CA LEU A 444 10.46 -6.09 -8.80
C LEU A 444 11.81 -5.69 -9.39
N ALA A 445 12.92 -6.31 -8.98
CA ALA A 445 14.23 -6.10 -9.59
C ALA A 445 14.25 -6.55 -11.06
N ARG A 446 13.63 -7.71 -11.35
CA ARG A 446 13.46 -8.21 -12.73
C ARG A 446 12.56 -7.30 -13.57
N ALA A 447 11.44 -6.82 -13.02
CA ALA A 447 10.53 -5.90 -13.71
C ALA A 447 11.11 -4.50 -13.93
N ALA A 448 12.06 -4.07 -13.09
CA ALA A 448 12.80 -2.83 -13.25
C ALA A 448 14.00 -2.92 -14.20
N GLY A 449 14.24 -4.08 -14.84
CA GLY A 449 15.31 -4.28 -15.82
C GLY A 449 16.71 -4.45 -15.20
N LEU A 450 16.81 -4.74 -13.90
CA LEU A 450 18.07 -4.96 -13.20
C LEU A 450 18.48 -6.44 -13.34
N GLN A 451 18.91 -6.83 -14.53
CA GLN A 451 19.19 -8.24 -14.86
C GLN A 451 20.45 -8.83 -14.21
N ASP A 452 21.25 -8.06 -13.48
CA ASP A 452 22.57 -8.53 -13.00
C ASP A 452 22.62 -9.04 -11.54
N TYR A 453 21.46 -9.20 -10.90
CA TYR A 453 21.37 -9.83 -9.59
C TYR A 453 21.06 -11.33 -9.73
N GLY A 454 22.04 -12.13 -10.21
CA GLY A 454 21.97 -13.58 -9.99
C GLY A 454 22.50 -14.56 -11.05
N THR A 455 23.29 -14.16 -12.05
CA THR A 455 23.89 -15.15 -12.97
C THR A 455 25.36 -14.88 -13.28
N SER A 456 26.23 -15.01 -12.28
CA SER A 456 27.62 -15.42 -12.54
C SER A 456 27.64 -16.94 -12.75
N VAL A 457 27.22 -17.39 -13.92
CA VAL A 457 27.54 -18.75 -14.38
C VAL A 457 29.04 -18.73 -14.72
N PRO A 458 29.91 -19.52 -14.07
CA PRO A 458 31.30 -19.62 -14.48
C PRO A 458 31.34 -20.17 -15.90
N GLY A 459 31.82 -19.37 -16.85
CA GLY A 459 31.98 -19.78 -18.23
C GLY A 459 32.84 -21.03 -18.30
N THR A 460 32.34 -22.07 -18.95
CA THR A 460 33.14 -23.22 -19.36
C THR A 460 34.25 -22.73 -20.27
N THR A 461 35.49 -22.84 -19.80
CA THR A 461 36.69 -22.58 -20.59
C THR A 461 36.76 -23.63 -21.71
N PRO A 462 36.82 -23.25 -23.00
CA PRO A 462 37.11 -24.22 -24.05
C PRO A 462 38.55 -24.70 -23.90
N GLY A 463 38.71 -26.01 -23.79
CA GLY A 463 40.00 -26.69 -23.74
C GLY A 463 40.81 -26.51 -25.02
N SER A 464 42.12 -26.68 -24.82
CA SER A 464 43.24 -26.60 -25.76
C SER A 464 43.13 -27.49 -26.98
#